data_AF-A0A5P9W967-F1
#
_entry.id   AF-A0A5P9W967-F1
#
_cell.length_a   1.000
_cell.length_b   1.000
_cell.length_c   1.000
_cell.angle_alpha   90.00
_cell.angle_beta   90.00
_cell.angle_gamma   90.00
#
_symmetry.space_group_name_H-M   'P 1'
#
loop_
_entity.id
_entity.type
_entity.pdbx_description
1 polymer ?
#
loop_
_entity_poly.entity_id
_entity_poly.type
_entity_poly.pdbx_seq_one_letter_code
_entity_poly.pdbx_strand_id
1 'polypeptide(L)'
;MKYKILKNLQFYYQENVIVVQINEKYLTNREHIFDVEESEQYFVDVEEILTKDGKLEIVYHRPNGYTPLLDLKEYADFYKLDIVNRLLEMNVLEKTNTYLAMQNILLKDTRDLLFIYKADHFGNLPYSTKEELEQWKNFICSFFGKFSLEKYEKNRIEILTKEKNSFLNDVEAVESLESLRDLIKNRLTEEQKNFFSAELQDKKANVRKIRRNKSLKIALVVGVIALYGGTVFLMKVNEKKQVTATQQSAETEITILNKIIDNDSENIEEDMQKLNYPKKKQVDIYVKLGDYTKAYELDKKSDKKIIQSLYKQGETEKIENLDLPGSDYLADFKKILAYDNSTDIEYLVQTSTDTTIVEALIDQAVKKKDIPTVKTIRQVSITQKKLAIDPKRQISMIDLLIENNSEELENMYKDNSLNDDLKKKQTNDLLEENNTLLSEKIELTNAEKD
;
A
#
# COMPACT_ATOMS: atom_id res chain seq x y z
N MET A 1 4.58 28.82 -6.75
CA MET A 1 4.53 27.33 -6.76
C MET A 1 5.45 26.81 -7.86
N LYS A 2 6.30 25.81 -7.56
CA LYS A 2 7.10 25.13 -8.60
C LYS A 2 6.23 24.03 -9.20
N TYR A 3 5.99 24.07 -10.51
CA TYR A 3 5.29 23.03 -11.24
C TYR A 3 6.27 22.13 -11.99
N LYS A 4 5.85 20.89 -12.29
CA LYS A 4 6.58 19.97 -13.15
C LYS A 4 5.90 19.90 -14.50
N ILE A 5 6.70 19.93 -15.56
CA ILE A 5 6.20 19.86 -16.93
C ILE A 5 6.26 18.41 -17.39
N LEU A 6 5.19 17.98 -18.06
CA LEU A 6 5.14 16.77 -18.85
C LEU A 6 4.41 17.11 -20.15
N LYS A 7 5.16 17.40 -21.22
CA LYS A 7 4.59 17.79 -22.52
C LYS A 7 3.63 18.98 -22.39
N ASN A 8 2.36 18.75 -22.64
CA ASN A 8 1.29 19.75 -22.63
C ASN A 8 0.62 19.89 -21.26
N LEU A 9 1.07 19.12 -20.26
CA LEU A 9 0.55 19.08 -18.90
C LEU A 9 1.50 19.81 -17.92
N GLN A 10 0.90 20.54 -16.98
CA GLN A 10 1.62 21.15 -15.85
C GLN A 10 1.09 20.57 -14.54
N PHE A 11 1.94 19.87 -13.80
CA PHE A 11 1.61 19.24 -12.52
C PHE A 11 2.00 20.13 -11.35
N TYR A 12 1.04 20.38 -10.46
CA TYR A 12 1.21 21.09 -9.20
C TYR A 12 0.88 20.15 -8.06
N TYR A 13 1.90 19.68 -7.35
CA TYR A 13 1.72 18.82 -6.18
C TYR A 13 1.56 19.66 -4.93
N GLN A 14 0.42 19.48 -4.25
CA GLN A 14 0.14 20.05 -2.94
C GLN A 14 0.03 18.92 -1.93
N GLU A 15 -0.18 19.26 -0.66
CA GLU A 15 -0.23 18.28 0.44
C GLU A 15 -1.37 17.27 0.23
N ASN A 16 -2.58 17.76 -0.06
CA ASN A 16 -3.80 16.93 -0.16
C ASN A 16 -4.38 16.84 -1.58
N VAL A 17 -3.89 17.66 -2.52
CA VAL A 17 -4.41 17.70 -3.89
C VAL A 17 -3.29 17.78 -4.92
N ILE A 18 -3.58 17.34 -6.13
CA ILE A 18 -2.72 17.50 -7.29
C ILE A 18 -3.51 18.22 -8.36
N VAL A 19 -3.00 19.34 -8.85
CA VAL A 19 -3.63 20.08 -9.96
C VAL A 19 -2.85 19.81 -11.24
N VAL A 20 -3.54 19.31 -12.26
CA VAL A 20 -3.02 19.16 -13.62
C VAL A 20 -3.63 20.24 -14.49
N GLN A 21 -2.78 21.11 -15.05
CA GLN A 21 -3.24 22.16 -15.95
C GLN A 21 -2.94 21.83 -17.41
N ILE A 22 -3.91 22.11 -18.27
CA ILE A 22 -3.84 21.97 -19.73
C ILE A 22 -4.18 23.33 -20.35
N ASN A 23 -3.31 23.83 -21.23
CA ASN A 23 -3.60 25.08 -21.92
C ASN A 23 -4.72 24.89 -22.96
N GLU A 24 -5.64 25.85 -23.05
CA GLU A 24 -6.79 25.78 -23.95
C GLU A 24 -6.44 25.56 -25.42
N LYS A 25 -5.27 26.03 -25.88
CA LYS A 25 -4.82 25.78 -27.27
C LYS A 25 -4.65 24.29 -27.61
N TYR A 26 -4.59 23.42 -26.59
CA TYR A 26 -4.50 21.97 -26.75
C TYR A 26 -5.86 21.27 -26.57
N LEU A 27 -6.93 22.01 -26.25
CA LEU A 27 -8.28 21.48 -26.06
C LEU A 27 -9.07 21.68 -27.36
N THR A 28 -8.90 20.78 -28.33
CA THR A 28 -9.52 20.90 -29.65
C THR A 28 -11.03 20.64 -29.64
N ASN A 29 -11.51 19.84 -28.68
CA ASN A 29 -12.94 19.61 -28.42
C ASN A 29 -13.14 19.47 -26.89
N ARG A 30 -14.23 20.05 -26.38
CA ARG A 30 -14.56 20.04 -24.95
C ARG A 30 -15.66 19.07 -24.55
N GLU A 31 -16.31 18.42 -25.51
CA GLU A 31 -17.50 17.59 -25.30
C GLU A 31 -17.25 16.41 -24.33
N HIS A 32 -16.04 15.87 -24.34
CA HIS A 32 -15.65 14.67 -23.59
C HIS A 32 -14.61 14.93 -22.49
N ILE A 33 -14.44 16.19 -22.07
CA ILE A 33 -13.45 16.52 -21.03
C ILE A 33 -13.80 15.85 -19.69
N PHE A 34 -15.09 15.68 -19.39
CA PHE A 34 -15.55 15.11 -18.12
C PHE A 34 -15.37 13.58 -18.04
N ASP A 35 -15.04 12.89 -19.14
CA ASP A 35 -14.73 11.45 -19.12
C ASP A 35 -13.53 11.12 -18.21
N VAL A 36 -12.68 12.11 -17.91
CA VAL A 36 -11.58 11.95 -16.96
C VAL A 36 -12.06 11.79 -15.51
N GLU A 37 -13.30 12.16 -15.19
CA GLU A 37 -13.92 11.97 -13.86
C GLU A 37 -14.33 10.53 -13.59
N GLU A 38 -14.48 9.69 -14.63
CA GLU A 38 -14.83 8.29 -14.44
C GLU A 38 -13.75 7.58 -13.62
N SER A 39 -14.10 6.92 -12.52
CA SER A 39 -13.12 6.16 -11.74
C SER A 39 -12.54 5.01 -12.58
N GLU A 40 -11.22 4.84 -12.53
CA GLU A 40 -10.50 3.79 -13.25
C GLU A 40 -9.47 3.13 -12.34
N GLN A 41 -9.25 1.82 -12.53
CA GLN A 41 -8.32 1.08 -11.70
C GLN A 41 -6.92 1.69 -11.79
N TYR A 42 -6.29 1.89 -10.63
CA TYR A 42 -4.96 2.48 -10.48
C TYR A 42 -4.85 3.98 -10.77
N PHE A 43 -5.96 4.70 -10.97
CA PHE A 43 -5.94 6.15 -11.09
C PHE A 43 -6.45 6.82 -9.80
N VAL A 44 -5.96 8.02 -9.52
CA VAL A 44 -6.52 8.87 -8.46
C VAL A 44 -7.84 9.47 -8.91
N ASP A 45 -8.77 9.64 -7.96
CA ASP A 45 -10.07 10.24 -8.26
C ASP A 45 -9.95 11.75 -8.51
N VAL A 46 -10.76 12.23 -9.46
CA VAL A 46 -10.94 13.66 -9.74
C VAL A 46 -11.84 14.26 -8.66
N GLU A 47 -11.37 15.32 -8.01
CA GLU A 47 -12.19 16.11 -7.08
C GLU A 47 -12.97 17.21 -7.80
N GLU A 48 -12.34 17.88 -8.77
CA GLU A 48 -12.92 19.03 -9.45
C GLU A 48 -12.29 19.27 -10.82
N ILE A 49 -13.09 19.74 -11.77
CA ILE A 49 -12.62 20.25 -13.06
C ILE A 49 -13.03 21.70 -13.22
N LEU A 50 -12.05 22.58 -13.41
CA LEU A 50 -12.24 24.02 -13.54
C LEU A 50 -11.67 24.53 -14.86
N THR A 51 -12.28 25.57 -15.42
CA THR A 51 -11.65 26.37 -16.48
C THR A 51 -11.32 27.74 -15.92
N LYS A 52 -10.04 28.09 -15.88
CA LYS A 52 -9.55 29.37 -15.33
C LYS A 52 -8.40 29.91 -16.18
N ASP A 53 -8.44 31.21 -16.46
CA ASP A 53 -7.36 31.94 -17.16
C ASP A 53 -6.90 31.29 -18.48
N GLY A 54 -7.83 30.74 -19.27
CA GLY A 54 -7.52 30.05 -20.55
C GLY A 54 -6.82 28.69 -20.36
N LYS A 55 -7.02 28.05 -19.21
CA LYS A 55 -6.54 26.70 -18.92
C LYS A 55 -7.67 25.85 -18.32
N LEU A 56 -7.63 24.57 -18.64
CA LEU A 56 -8.36 23.54 -17.92
C LEU A 56 -7.50 23.10 -16.73
N GLU A 57 -8.04 23.13 -15.54
CA GLU A 57 -7.44 22.63 -14.31
C GLU A 57 -8.22 21.39 -13.86
N ILE A 58 -7.56 20.25 -13.79
CA ILE A 58 -8.14 19.02 -13.22
C ILE A 58 -7.49 18.84 -11.85
N VAL A 59 -8.32 18.89 -10.82
CA VAL A 59 -7.94 18.74 -9.41
C VAL A 59 -8.19 17.30 -9.02
N TYR A 60 -7.14 16.63 -8.56
CA TYR A 60 -7.18 15.25 -8.11
C TYR A 60 -6.95 15.19 -6.62
N HIS A 61 -7.63 14.24 -5.96
CA HIS A 61 -7.33 13.90 -4.58
C HIS A 61 -5.93 13.28 -4.51
N ARG A 62 -5.09 13.74 -3.58
CA ARG A 62 -3.81 13.08 -3.28
C ARG A 62 -3.99 12.24 -2.02
N PRO A 63 -4.02 10.89 -2.12
CA PRO A 63 -4.16 10.07 -0.93
C PRO A 63 -2.95 10.21 0.00
N ASN A 64 -3.20 10.11 1.31
CA ASN A 64 -2.17 10.23 2.33
C ASN A 64 -1.05 9.20 2.16
N GLY A 65 0.20 9.66 2.31
CA GLY A 65 1.39 8.80 2.21
C GLY A 65 1.92 8.59 0.79
N TYR A 66 1.22 9.06 -0.25
CA TYR A 66 1.73 9.00 -1.62
C TYR A 66 2.64 10.18 -1.95
N THR A 67 3.72 9.90 -2.66
CA THR A 67 4.71 10.88 -3.12
C THR A 67 4.92 10.78 -4.63
N PRO A 68 5.18 11.89 -5.35
CA PRO A 68 5.47 11.82 -6.77
C PRO A 68 6.73 10.99 -7.04
N LEU A 69 6.65 10.04 -7.98
CA LEU A 69 7.78 9.16 -8.31
C LEU A 69 9.03 9.95 -8.76
N LEU A 70 8.83 11.12 -9.36
CA LEU A 70 9.92 12.01 -9.79
C LEU A 70 10.84 12.44 -8.64
N ASP A 71 10.31 12.54 -7.41
CA ASP A 71 11.10 12.94 -6.25
C ASP A 71 12.03 11.82 -5.75
N LEU A 72 11.90 10.62 -6.34
CA LEU A 72 12.60 9.39 -5.96
C LEU A 72 13.62 8.93 -7.01
N LYS A 73 14.05 9.84 -7.91
CA LYS A 73 15.03 9.55 -8.97
C LYS A 73 16.37 9.01 -8.44
N GLU A 74 16.71 9.30 -7.19
CA GLU A 74 17.97 8.88 -6.54
C GLU A 74 17.89 7.51 -5.85
N TYR A 75 16.80 6.76 -6.02
CA TYR A 75 16.66 5.44 -5.43
C TYR A 75 17.68 4.44 -5.99
N ALA A 76 18.04 3.45 -5.18
CA ALA A 76 18.86 2.34 -5.63
C ALA A 76 18.16 1.56 -6.75
N ASP A 77 18.94 1.03 -7.68
CA ASP A 77 18.43 0.42 -8.91
C ASP A 77 17.46 -0.74 -8.65
N PHE A 78 17.66 -1.53 -7.59
CA PHE A 78 16.71 -2.60 -7.26
C PHE A 78 15.31 -2.08 -6.90
N TYR A 79 15.17 -0.94 -6.22
CA TYR A 79 13.86 -0.34 -5.94
C TYR A 79 13.21 0.17 -7.22
N LYS A 80 14.00 0.80 -8.10
CA LYS A 80 13.51 1.26 -9.39
C LYS A 80 13.03 0.10 -10.26
N LEU A 81 13.76 -1.02 -10.24
CA LEU A 81 13.41 -2.25 -10.95
C LEU A 81 12.13 -2.87 -10.41
N ASP A 82 11.95 -2.89 -9.08
CA ASP A 82 10.73 -3.40 -8.44
C ASP A 82 9.50 -2.54 -8.81
N ILE A 83 9.66 -1.21 -8.82
CA ILE A 83 8.63 -0.27 -9.28
C ILE A 83 8.29 -0.51 -10.76
N VAL A 84 9.29 -0.66 -11.63
CA VAL A 84 9.06 -0.94 -13.06
C VAL A 84 8.35 -2.28 -13.24
N ASN A 85 8.75 -3.32 -12.50
CA ASN A 85 8.10 -4.63 -12.55
C ASN A 85 6.62 -4.51 -12.14
N ARG A 86 6.32 -3.79 -11.06
CA ARG A 86 4.94 -3.55 -10.63
C ARG A 86 4.12 -2.77 -11.67
N LEU A 87 4.67 -1.72 -12.27
CA LEU A 87 3.97 -0.96 -13.31
C LEU A 87 3.69 -1.85 -14.55
N LEU A 88 4.61 -2.75 -14.92
CA LEU A 88 4.43 -3.69 -16.03
C LEU A 88 3.33 -4.73 -15.75
N GLU A 89 3.12 -5.09 -14.47
CA GLU A 89 2.02 -5.95 -14.01
C GLU A 89 0.67 -5.21 -14.03
N MET A 90 0.65 -3.91 -13.67
CA MET A 90 -0.56 -3.09 -13.70
C MET A 90 -1.10 -2.89 -15.12
N ASN A 91 -0.20 -2.89 -16.12
CA ASN A 91 -0.52 -2.86 -17.56
C ASN A 91 -1.49 -1.74 -17.99
N VAL A 92 -1.40 -0.57 -17.37
CA VAL A 92 -2.40 0.52 -17.53
C VAL A 92 -2.53 1.03 -18.97
N LEU A 93 -1.47 0.90 -19.78
CA LEU A 93 -1.45 1.34 -21.17
C LEU A 93 -2.32 0.45 -22.10
N GLU A 94 -2.70 -0.75 -21.68
CA GLU A 94 -3.55 -1.65 -22.47
C GLU A 94 -4.97 -1.11 -22.64
N LYS A 95 -5.47 -0.37 -21.64
CA LYS A 95 -6.88 0.03 -21.55
C LYS A 95 -7.09 1.54 -21.46
N THR A 96 -6.05 2.30 -21.13
CA THR A 96 -6.19 3.72 -20.79
C THR A 96 -5.23 4.58 -21.60
N ASN A 97 -5.74 5.69 -22.15
CA ASN A 97 -4.92 6.74 -22.76
C ASN A 97 -4.26 7.56 -21.65
N THR A 98 -2.93 7.43 -21.49
CA THR A 98 -2.20 8.18 -20.45
C THR A 98 -0.76 8.45 -20.88
N TYR A 99 0.02 9.05 -19.98
CA TYR A 99 1.48 9.17 -20.09
C TYR A 99 2.16 8.27 -19.08
N LEU A 100 3.01 7.35 -19.56
CA LEU A 100 3.95 6.63 -18.72
C LEU A 100 5.15 7.53 -18.39
N ALA A 101 5.04 8.28 -17.30
CA ALA A 101 6.05 9.24 -16.87
C ALA A 101 6.08 9.38 -15.34
N MET A 102 7.27 9.62 -14.76
CA MET A 102 7.42 9.76 -13.30
C MET A 102 6.59 10.91 -12.70
N GLN A 103 6.33 11.96 -13.47
CA GLN A 103 5.44 13.06 -13.09
C GLN A 103 3.99 12.58 -12.93
N ASN A 104 3.59 11.57 -13.69
CA ASN A 104 2.22 11.10 -13.72
C ASN A 104 1.95 9.95 -12.73
N ILE A 105 2.95 9.58 -11.92
CA ILE A 105 2.90 8.40 -11.04
C ILE A 105 3.17 8.84 -9.60
N LEU A 106 2.30 8.40 -8.71
CA LEU A 106 2.43 8.47 -7.28
C LEU A 106 2.89 7.12 -6.72
N LEU A 107 3.76 7.18 -5.72
CA LEU A 107 4.30 6.05 -5.00
C LEU A 107 4.04 6.21 -3.51
N LYS A 108 3.45 5.20 -2.89
CA LYS A 108 3.44 5.06 -1.42
C LYS A 108 4.46 4.01 -0.97
N ASP A 109 4.49 2.87 -1.65
CA ASP A 109 5.55 1.87 -1.60
C ASP A 109 5.69 1.18 -2.97
N THR A 110 6.65 0.27 -3.15
CA THR A 110 6.93 -0.32 -4.47
C THR A 110 5.79 -1.17 -5.04
N ARG A 111 4.80 -1.57 -4.23
CA ARG A 111 3.62 -2.32 -4.65
C ARG A 111 2.38 -1.44 -4.81
N ASP A 112 2.34 -0.31 -4.11
CA ASP A 112 1.24 0.65 -4.08
C ASP A 112 1.54 1.92 -4.88
N LEU A 113 1.07 1.92 -6.13
CA LEU A 113 1.30 2.91 -7.17
C LEU A 113 -0.04 3.40 -7.74
N LEU A 114 -0.13 4.70 -7.98
CA LEU A 114 -1.29 5.32 -8.64
C LEU A 114 -0.85 6.22 -9.78
N PHE A 115 -1.59 6.22 -10.87
CA PHE A 115 -1.49 7.21 -11.93
C PHE A 115 -2.35 8.43 -11.60
N ILE A 116 -1.89 9.61 -12.01
CA ILE A 116 -2.59 10.85 -11.73
C ILE A 116 -3.58 11.15 -12.86
N TYR A 117 -3.07 11.31 -14.06
CA TYR A 117 -3.83 11.78 -15.21
C TYR A 117 -4.08 10.65 -16.21
N LYS A 118 -5.33 10.56 -16.67
CA LYS A 118 -5.74 9.86 -17.90
C LYS A 118 -6.42 10.86 -18.84
N ALA A 119 -6.27 10.63 -20.14
CA ALA A 119 -6.98 11.37 -21.17
C ALA A 119 -8.34 10.70 -21.45
N ASP A 120 -9.21 11.42 -22.16
CA ASP A 120 -10.46 10.88 -22.66
C ASP A 120 -10.21 9.78 -23.70
N HIS A 121 -11.21 8.92 -23.87
CA HIS A 121 -11.17 7.83 -24.84
C HIS A 121 -11.21 8.34 -26.29
N PHE A 122 -11.66 9.58 -26.52
CA PHE A 122 -11.82 10.19 -27.83
C PHE A 122 -10.58 10.97 -28.31
N GLY A 123 -9.54 11.05 -27.48
CA GLY A 123 -8.26 11.68 -27.81
C GLY A 123 -8.30 13.20 -27.92
N ASN A 124 -9.26 13.85 -27.25
CA ASN A 124 -9.39 15.31 -27.20
C ASN A 124 -8.45 15.95 -26.18
N LEU A 125 -7.99 15.18 -25.20
CA LEU A 125 -7.04 15.55 -24.19
C LEU A 125 -5.65 14.98 -24.53
N PRO A 126 -4.55 15.64 -24.12
CA PRO A 126 -3.20 15.18 -24.44
C PRO A 126 -2.88 13.81 -23.84
N TYR A 127 -2.41 12.87 -24.66
CA TYR A 127 -1.82 11.61 -24.21
C TYR A 127 -0.60 11.25 -25.07
N SER A 128 0.06 10.14 -24.76
CA SER A 128 1.17 9.65 -25.56
C SER A 128 0.65 8.90 -26.79
N THR A 129 1.01 9.34 -27.98
CA THR A 129 0.68 8.65 -29.24
C THR A 129 1.77 7.65 -29.66
N LYS A 130 2.75 7.38 -28.80
CA LYS A 130 3.81 6.41 -29.08
C LYS A 130 3.30 4.99 -28.85
N GLU A 131 3.87 4.05 -29.61
CA GLU A 131 3.66 2.62 -29.37
C GLU A 131 4.10 2.23 -27.95
N GLU A 132 3.43 1.24 -27.36
CA GLU A 132 3.53 0.90 -25.94
C GLU A 132 4.95 0.54 -25.51
N LEU A 133 5.64 -0.35 -26.23
CA LEU A 133 7.01 -0.74 -25.93
C LEU A 133 7.94 0.49 -25.99
N GLU A 134 7.73 1.39 -26.95
CA GLU A 134 8.48 2.64 -27.04
C GLU A 134 8.24 3.57 -25.85
N GLN A 135 7.01 3.62 -25.30
CA GLN A 135 6.74 4.36 -24.06
C GLN A 135 7.51 3.76 -22.89
N TRP A 136 7.50 2.44 -22.73
CA TRP A 136 8.24 1.73 -21.69
C TRP A 136 9.74 1.96 -21.76
N LYS A 137 10.35 1.83 -22.95
CA LYS A 137 11.78 2.10 -23.16
C LYS A 137 12.15 3.52 -22.76
N ASN A 138 11.34 4.51 -23.16
CA ASN A 138 11.56 5.92 -22.81
C ASN A 138 11.42 6.16 -21.30
N PHE A 139 10.41 5.56 -20.67
CA PHE A 139 10.19 5.66 -19.22
C PHE A 139 11.38 5.09 -18.44
N ILE A 140 11.77 3.84 -18.71
CA ILE A 140 12.88 3.16 -18.04
C ILE A 140 14.19 3.94 -18.24
N CYS A 141 14.48 4.37 -19.48
CA CYS A 141 15.65 5.21 -19.75
C CYS A 141 15.62 6.52 -18.95
N SER A 142 14.45 7.16 -18.82
CA SER A 142 14.34 8.41 -18.05
C SER A 142 14.47 8.22 -16.53
N PHE A 143 14.08 7.04 -16.02
CA PHE A 143 14.06 6.75 -14.59
C PHE A 143 15.43 6.29 -14.08
N PHE A 144 16.14 5.48 -14.86
CA PHE A 144 17.49 5.01 -14.53
C PHE A 144 18.60 5.90 -15.09
N GLY A 145 18.34 6.59 -16.20
CA GLY A 145 19.31 7.43 -16.89
C GLY A 145 19.38 8.87 -16.37
N LYS A 146 20.36 9.61 -16.89
CA LYS A 146 20.68 10.96 -16.40
C LYS A 146 19.78 12.02 -17.00
N PHE A 147 19.28 11.81 -18.21
CA PHE A 147 18.49 12.80 -18.95
C PHE A 147 16.98 12.73 -18.66
N SER A 148 16.24 13.74 -19.13
CA SER A 148 14.78 13.80 -19.01
C SER A 148 14.10 12.87 -20.01
N LEU A 149 12.85 12.50 -19.71
CA LEU A 149 11.99 11.72 -20.63
C LEU A 149 11.98 12.33 -22.03
N GLU A 150 11.77 13.63 -22.15
CA GLU A 150 11.69 14.35 -23.43
C GLU A 150 12.98 14.26 -24.26
N LYS A 151 14.14 14.16 -23.60
CA LYS A 151 15.42 13.97 -24.30
C LYS A 151 15.49 12.56 -24.87
N TYR A 152 15.15 11.55 -24.08
CA TYR A 152 15.10 10.17 -24.53
C TYR A 152 14.10 9.98 -25.67
N GLU A 153 12.90 10.53 -25.55
CA GLU A 153 11.90 10.41 -26.59
C GLU A 153 12.30 11.00 -27.95
N LYS A 154 13.20 12.00 -27.96
CA LYS A 154 13.69 12.65 -29.18
C LYS A 154 14.86 11.88 -29.79
N ASN A 155 15.90 11.58 -28.99
CA ASN A 155 17.18 11.06 -29.49
C ASN A 155 17.72 9.89 -28.62
N ARG A 156 16.89 8.91 -28.25
CA ARG A 156 17.28 7.81 -27.32
C ARG A 156 18.60 7.14 -27.69
N ILE A 157 18.73 6.66 -28.93
CA ILE A 157 19.91 5.95 -29.42
C ILE A 157 21.19 6.77 -29.22
N GLU A 158 21.18 8.04 -29.64
CA GLU A 158 22.33 8.94 -29.49
C GLU A 158 22.67 9.18 -28.02
N ILE A 159 21.67 9.29 -27.15
CA ILE A 159 21.86 9.50 -25.71
C ILE A 159 22.46 8.26 -25.05
N LEU A 160 21.96 7.08 -25.38
CA LEU A 160 22.43 5.81 -24.81
C LEU A 160 23.91 5.54 -25.13
N THR A 161 24.35 5.86 -26.35
CA THR A 161 25.77 5.77 -26.72
C THR A 161 26.68 6.66 -25.87
N LYS A 162 26.16 7.79 -25.34
CA LYS A 162 26.89 8.71 -24.46
C LYS A 162 26.88 8.26 -23.00
N GLU A 163 25.78 7.66 -22.53
CA GLU A 163 25.64 7.23 -21.13
C GLU A 163 26.43 5.95 -20.80
N LYS A 164 26.65 5.08 -21.79
CA LYS A 164 27.39 3.81 -21.63
C LYS A 164 26.86 2.94 -20.48
N ASN A 165 25.54 2.98 -20.24
CA ASN A 165 24.87 2.12 -19.27
C ASN A 165 24.44 0.82 -19.96
N SER A 166 24.98 -0.33 -19.54
CA SER A 166 24.68 -1.62 -20.17
C SER A 166 23.21 -1.99 -20.08
N PHE A 167 22.59 -1.80 -18.90
CA PHE A 167 21.18 -2.11 -18.70
C PHE A 167 20.27 -1.28 -19.62
N LEU A 168 20.56 0.01 -19.81
CA LEU A 168 19.76 0.85 -20.71
C LEU A 168 19.93 0.47 -22.19
N ASN A 169 21.11 -0.05 -22.58
CA ASN A 169 21.30 -0.60 -23.92
C ASN A 169 20.54 -1.92 -24.10
N ASP A 170 20.47 -2.76 -23.06
CA ASP A 170 19.69 -4.00 -23.09
C ASP A 170 18.20 -3.67 -23.23
N VAL A 171 17.69 -2.66 -22.49
CA VAL A 171 16.32 -2.16 -22.61
C VAL A 171 16.02 -1.67 -24.03
N GLU A 172 16.97 -0.98 -24.68
CA GLU A 172 16.79 -0.52 -26.06
C GLU A 172 16.71 -1.67 -27.06
N ALA A 173 17.51 -2.72 -26.85
CA ALA A 173 17.60 -3.88 -27.73
C ALA A 173 16.38 -4.81 -27.67
N VAL A 174 15.52 -4.68 -26.66
CA VAL A 174 14.30 -5.49 -26.53
C VAL A 174 13.32 -5.23 -27.69
N GLU A 175 12.74 -6.29 -28.24
CA GLU A 175 11.80 -6.20 -29.38
C GLU A 175 10.33 -6.41 -28.99
N SER A 176 10.03 -6.80 -27.75
CA SER A 176 8.66 -7.06 -27.28
C SER A 176 8.47 -6.72 -25.80
N LEU A 177 7.21 -6.51 -25.37
CA LEU A 177 6.88 -6.30 -23.95
C LEU A 177 7.18 -7.52 -23.08
N GLU A 178 7.03 -8.73 -23.62
CA GLU A 178 7.36 -9.97 -22.91
C GLU A 178 8.86 -10.04 -22.61
N SER A 179 9.70 -9.80 -23.63
CA SER A 179 11.15 -9.77 -23.45
C SER A 179 11.58 -8.61 -22.53
N LEU A 180 10.84 -7.50 -22.49
CA LEU A 180 11.09 -6.43 -21.53
C LEU A 180 10.81 -6.89 -20.10
N ARG A 181 9.66 -7.55 -19.87
CA ARG A 181 9.30 -8.10 -18.55
C ARG A 181 10.37 -9.08 -18.05
N ASP A 182 10.84 -9.97 -18.91
CA ASP A 182 11.89 -10.93 -18.56
C ASP A 182 13.22 -10.23 -18.24
N LEU A 183 13.62 -9.23 -19.03
CA LEU A 183 14.82 -8.43 -18.77
C LEU A 183 14.74 -7.76 -17.38
N ILE A 184 13.61 -7.13 -17.06
CA ILE A 184 13.42 -6.46 -15.77
C ILE A 184 13.46 -7.46 -14.61
N LYS A 185 12.77 -8.60 -14.71
CA LYS A 185 12.76 -9.64 -13.67
C LYS A 185 14.15 -10.21 -13.41
N ASN A 186 14.88 -10.53 -14.48
CA ASN A 186 16.24 -11.05 -14.38
C ASN A 186 17.17 -10.02 -13.73
N ARG A 187 17.10 -8.76 -14.17
CA ARG A 187 17.93 -7.69 -13.61
C ARG A 187 17.59 -7.38 -12.15
N LEU A 188 16.31 -7.39 -11.79
CA LEU A 188 15.87 -7.22 -10.40
C LEU A 188 16.48 -8.28 -9.50
N THR A 189 16.43 -9.54 -9.94
CA THR A 189 17.02 -10.68 -9.22
C THR A 189 18.54 -10.52 -9.05
N GLU A 190 19.25 -10.07 -10.09
CA GLU A 190 20.69 -9.80 -10.04
C GLU A 190 21.06 -8.63 -9.12
N GLU A 191 20.35 -7.51 -9.19
CA GLU A 191 20.63 -6.33 -8.36
C GLU A 191 20.29 -6.59 -6.89
N GLN A 192 19.23 -7.35 -6.60
CA GLN A 192 18.95 -7.83 -5.25
C GLN A 192 20.10 -8.71 -4.75
N LYS A 193 20.60 -9.67 -5.55
CA LYS A 193 21.79 -10.48 -5.23
C LYS A 193 23.01 -9.63 -4.91
N ASN A 194 23.29 -8.62 -5.72
CA ASN A 194 24.45 -7.74 -5.56
C ASN A 194 24.31 -6.83 -4.32
N PHE A 195 23.12 -6.27 -4.09
CA PHE A 195 22.87 -5.39 -2.94
C PHE A 195 23.03 -6.14 -1.61
N PHE A 196 22.40 -7.30 -1.47
CA PHE A 196 22.49 -8.09 -0.23
C PHE A 196 23.90 -8.64 -0.01
N SER A 197 24.60 -9.06 -1.07
CA SER A 197 25.99 -9.53 -0.96
C SER A 197 26.98 -8.40 -0.61
N ALA A 198 26.80 -7.20 -1.15
CA ALA A 198 27.61 -6.03 -0.84
C ALA A 198 27.39 -5.53 0.60
N GLU A 199 26.14 -5.46 1.08
CA GLU A 199 25.85 -5.02 2.45
C GLU A 199 26.34 -6.04 3.51
N LEU A 200 26.33 -7.34 3.17
CA LEU A 200 26.97 -8.38 3.96
C LEU A 200 28.50 -8.25 3.98
N GLN A 201 29.12 -7.75 2.91
CA GLN A 201 30.57 -7.47 2.85
C GLN A 201 30.95 -6.17 3.58
N ASP A 202 30.14 -5.12 3.52
CA ASP A 202 30.41 -3.87 4.23
C ASP A 202 30.26 -4.02 5.75
N LYS A 203 29.39 -4.93 6.22
CA LYS A 203 29.38 -5.38 7.62
C LYS A 203 30.68 -6.11 8.02
N LYS A 204 31.41 -6.74 7.09
CA LYS A 204 32.75 -7.30 7.35
C LYS A 204 33.83 -6.20 7.40
N ALA A 205 33.71 -5.14 6.61
CA ALA A 205 34.66 -4.03 6.59
C ALA A 205 34.51 -3.08 7.79
N ASN A 206 33.27 -2.86 8.26
CA ASN A 206 32.99 -1.98 9.40
C ASN A 206 33.46 -2.54 10.75
N VAL A 207 33.50 -3.87 10.94
CA VAL A 207 34.13 -4.46 12.15
C VAL A 207 35.63 -4.16 12.22
N ARG A 208 36.30 -3.87 11.09
CA ARG A 208 37.71 -3.43 11.06
C ARG A 208 37.93 -1.91 11.10
N LYS A 209 36.92 -1.09 10.80
CA LYS A 209 37.06 0.39 10.70
C LYS A 209 36.31 1.21 11.76
N ILE A 210 35.54 0.60 12.67
CA ILE A 210 34.95 1.29 13.85
C ILE A 210 36.01 1.49 14.95
N ARG A 211 37.08 2.23 14.63
CA ARG A 211 37.95 2.85 15.65
C ARG A 211 38.43 4.25 15.32
N ARG A 212 38.15 4.78 14.12
CA ARG A 212 38.54 6.15 13.73
C ARG A 212 37.59 6.75 12.70
N ASN A 213 36.47 7.30 13.15
CA ASN A 213 35.94 8.62 12.75
C ASN A 213 34.45 8.73 13.11
N LYS A 214 34.16 9.68 14.00
CA LYS A 214 32.83 10.21 14.26
C LYS A 214 32.49 11.23 13.17
N SER A 215 31.85 10.79 12.09
CA SER A 215 30.90 11.59 11.28
C SER A 215 30.54 10.83 10.03
N LEU A 216 29.50 10.01 10.09
CA LEU A 216 28.79 9.58 8.88
C LEU A 216 27.32 9.87 9.12
N LYS A 217 26.83 10.89 8.41
CA LYS A 217 25.42 11.22 8.29
C LYS A 217 24.76 10.03 7.59
N ILE A 218 24.00 9.28 8.34
CA ILE A 218 23.16 8.19 7.86
C ILE A 218 21.99 8.84 7.11
N ALA A 219 22.01 8.73 5.77
CA ALA A 219 20.87 9.08 4.95
C ALA A 219 19.80 8.00 5.16
N LEU A 220 18.83 8.34 6.02
CA LEU A 220 17.48 7.80 6.20
C LEU A 220 17.14 6.52 5.41
N VAL A 221 17.64 5.40 5.92
CA VAL A 221 17.10 4.07 5.66
C VAL A 221 16.08 3.77 6.75
N VAL A 222 14.79 4.00 6.51
CA VAL A 222 13.76 3.75 7.55
C VAL A 222 12.55 2.94 7.06
N GLY A 223 12.36 2.69 5.76
CA GLY A 223 11.18 1.93 5.29
C GLY A 223 11.32 0.40 5.29
N VAL A 224 12.49 -0.16 4.94
CA VAL A 224 12.56 -1.57 4.46
C VAL A 224 13.60 -2.43 5.19
N ILE A 225 14.53 -1.87 5.96
CA ILE A 225 15.44 -2.70 6.79
C ILE A 225 14.66 -3.58 7.79
N ALA A 226 13.49 -3.14 8.26
CA ALA A 226 12.65 -3.93 9.15
C ALA A 226 11.87 -5.07 8.44
N LEU A 227 11.73 -5.04 7.11
CA LEU A 227 10.95 -6.05 6.35
C LEU A 227 11.80 -7.12 5.67
N TYR A 228 13.08 -6.84 5.39
CA TYR A 228 13.94 -7.75 4.61
C TYR A 228 15.41 -7.85 5.08
N GLY A 229 15.80 -7.27 6.22
CA GLY A 229 17.20 -7.28 6.67
C GLY A 229 17.42 -7.43 8.18
N GLY A 230 17.63 -8.68 8.63
CA GLY A 230 18.71 -8.98 9.58
C GLY A 230 18.37 -9.33 11.04
N THR A 231 18.77 -10.54 11.43
CA THR A 231 19.67 -10.72 12.59
C THR A 231 20.79 -11.69 12.19
N VAL A 232 21.86 -11.14 11.61
CA VAL A 232 23.15 -11.84 11.57
C VAL A 232 23.74 -11.73 12.98
N PHE A 233 23.40 -12.67 13.85
CA PHE A 233 24.17 -12.89 15.08
C PHE A 233 24.08 -14.35 15.54
N LEU A 234 25.04 -15.15 15.07
CA LEU A 234 25.94 -16.01 15.87
C LEU A 234 26.49 -17.12 14.98
N MET A 235 27.80 -17.09 14.70
CA MET A 235 28.70 -18.20 15.05
C MET A 235 30.14 -17.86 14.62
N LYS A 236 31.02 -17.78 15.63
CA LYS A 236 32.46 -18.01 15.46
C LYS A 236 32.66 -19.41 14.88
N VAL A 237 33.60 -19.56 13.93
CA VAL A 237 34.63 -20.64 13.84
C VAL A 237 35.22 -20.71 12.40
N ASN A 238 36.54 -20.54 12.32
CA ASN A 238 37.55 -20.90 11.30
C ASN A 238 37.52 -20.32 9.85
N GLU A 239 38.56 -19.53 9.56
CA GLU A 239 38.68 -18.50 8.50
C GLU A 239 39.08 -18.93 7.07
N LYS A 240 38.89 -20.19 6.63
CA LYS A 240 39.10 -20.53 5.19
C LYS A 240 37.96 -21.28 4.50
N LYS A 241 37.03 -21.88 5.26
CA LYS A 241 35.77 -22.44 4.73
C LYS A 241 34.63 -21.42 4.66
N GLN A 242 34.82 -20.21 5.22
CA GLN A 242 33.77 -19.21 5.38
C GLN A 242 33.35 -18.48 4.10
N VAL A 243 34.23 -18.29 3.11
CA VAL A 243 33.87 -17.47 1.91
C VAL A 243 32.82 -18.17 1.07
N THR A 244 32.99 -19.47 0.79
CA THR A 244 32.04 -20.29 0.02
C THR A 244 30.74 -20.53 0.77
N ALA A 245 30.81 -20.81 2.08
CA ALA A 245 29.62 -20.99 2.92
C ALA A 245 28.81 -19.69 3.08
N THR A 246 29.45 -18.51 3.08
CA THR A 246 28.74 -17.23 3.14
C THR A 246 28.06 -16.91 1.80
N GLN A 247 28.68 -17.23 0.67
CA GLN A 247 28.05 -17.06 -0.66
C GLN A 247 26.86 -18.00 -0.85
N GLN A 248 27.01 -19.28 -0.49
CA GLN A 248 25.90 -20.25 -0.52
C GLN A 248 24.76 -19.84 0.42
N SER A 249 25.09 -19.30 1.60
CA SER A 249 24.09 -18.77 2.52
C SER A 249 23.34 -17.55 1.94
N ALA A 250 24.02 -16.66 1.23
CA ALA A 250 23.39 -15.52 0.59
C ALA A 250 22.51 -15.94 -0.60
N GLU A 251 22.98 -16.86 -1.43
CA GLU A 251 22.21 -17.45 -2.53
C GLU A 251 20.93 -18.12 -2.02
N THR A 252 21.04 -18.91 -0.94
CA THR A 252 19.88 -19.58 -0.33
C THR A 252 18.90 -18.58 0.29
N GLU A 253 19.39 -17.51 0.94
CA GLU A 253 18.52 -16.45 1.48
C GLU A 253 17.75 -15.74 0.36
N ILE A 254 18.36 -15.55 -0.81
CA ILE A 254 17.71 -14.96 -1.99
C ILE A 254 16.71 -15.94 -2.63
N THR A 255 17.03 -17.23 -2.68
CA THR A 255 16.08 -18.25 -3.12
C THR A 255 14.83 -18.25 -2.24
N ILE A 256 14.98 -18.15 -0.92
CA ILE A 256 13.85 -18.01 0.02
C ILE A 256 13.05 -16.74 -0.26
N LEU A 257 13.72 -15.63 -0.58
CA LEU A 257 13.05 -14.36 -0.90
C LEU A 257 12.23 -14.45 -2.20
N ASN A 258 12.82 -15.01 -3.26
CA ASN A 258 12.11 -15.21 -4.52
C ASN A 258 10.91 -16.14 -4.33
N LYS A 259 11.07 -17.23 -3.56
CA LYS A 259 9.98 -18.12 -3.19
C LYS A 259 8.83 -17.42 -2.47
N ILE A 260 9.13 -16.49 -1.55
CA ILE A 260 8.11 -15.66 -0.90
C ILE A 260 7.39 -14.77 -1.92
N ILE A 261 8.13 -14.18 -2.87
CA ILE A 261 7.57 -13.31 -3.91
C ILE A 261 6.67 -14.10 -4.87
N ASP A 262 7.13 -15.28 -5.28
CA ASP A 262 6.47 -16.14 -6.26
C ASP A 262 5.40 -17.04 -5.60
N ASN A 263 5.21 -16.94 -4.28
CA ASN A 263 4.36 -17.81 -3.47
C ASN A 263 4.66 -19.31 -3.66
N ASP A 264 5.95 -19.64 -3.81
CA ASP A 264 6.47 -20.99 -4.01
C ASP A 264 6.99 -21.57 -2.69
N SER A 265 6.42 -22.68 -2.24
CA SER A 265 6.80 -23.36 -1.00
C SER A 265 7.75 -24.55 -1.22
N GLU A 266 8.10 -24.87 -2.47
CA GLU A 266 8.91 -26.02 -2.80
C GLU A 266 10.29 -25.92 -2.13
N ASN A 267 10.74 -26.97 -1.45
CA ASN A 267 12.07 -27.05 -0.79
C ASN A 267 12.37 -25.93 0.24
N ILE A 268 11.38 -25.13 0.67
CA ILE A 268 11.59 -23.99 1.57
C ILE A 268 12.16 -24.42 2.93
N GLU A 269 11.73 -25.59 3.42
CA GLU A 269 12.19 -26.15 4.69
C GLU A 269 13.69 -26.46 4.65
N GLU A 270 14.15 -27.11 3.58
CA GLU A 270 15.56 -27.42 3.37
C GLU A 270 16.40 -26.14 3.26
N ASP A 271 15.90 -25.14 2.55
CA ASP A 271 16.59 -23.86 2.39
C ASP A 271 16.72 -23.12 3.73
N MET A 272 15.69 -23.13 4.57
CA MET A 272 15.75 -22.58 5.93
C MET A 272 16.69 -23.37 6.85
N GLN A 273 16.74 -24.70 6.70
CA GLN A 273 17.65 -25.57 7.45
C GLN A 273 19.11 -25.32 7.06
N LYS A 274 19.42 -25.14 5.77
CA LYS A 274 20.77 -24.77 5.29
C LYS A 274 21.28 -23.48 5.94
N LEU A 275 20.38 -22.55 6.25
CA LEU A 275 20.68 -21.27 6.90
C LEU A 275 20.61 -21.31 8.43
N ASN A 276 20.25 -22.46 9.01
CA ASN A 276 20.07 -22.66 10.45
C ASN A 276 19.18 -21.57 11.08
N TYR A 277 18.06 -21.25 10.43
CA TYR A 277 17.18 -20.18 10.91
C TYR A 277 16.52 -20.55 12.24
N PRO A 278 16.40 -19.58 13.17
CA PRO A 278 15.67 -19.82 14.41
C PRO A 278 14.18 -20.06 14.11
N LYS A 279 13.52 -20.88 14.94
CA LYS A 279 12.09 -21.22 14.77
C LYS A 279 11.19 -20.01 14.50
N LYS A 280 11.40 -18.91 15.24
CA LYS A 280 10.67 -17.65 15.04
C LYS A 280 10.78 -17.13 13.60
N LYS A 281 11.96 -17.20 12.97
CA LYS A 281 12.17 -16.75 11.59
C LYS A 281 11.54 -17.73 10.58
N GLN A 282 11.55 -19.03 10.87
CA GLN A 282 10.87 -20.02 10.03
C GLN A 282 9.36 -19.79 10.03
N VAL A 283 8.75 -19.55 11.20
CA VAL A 283 7.34 -19.16 11.34
C VAL A 283 7.04 -17.93 10.48
N ASP A 284 7.86 -16.89 10.57
CA ASP A 284 7.66 -15.66 9.80
C ASP A 284 7.68 -15.89 8.28
N ILE A 285 8.52 -16.81 7.79
CA ILE A 285 8.60 -17.17 6.37
C ILE A 285 7.36 -17.95 5.94
N TYR A 286 6.94 -18.96 6.71
CA TYR A 286 5.72 -19.71 6.40
C TYR A 286 4.46 -18.86 6.42
N VAL A 287 4.34 -17.89 7.35
CA VAL A 287 3.25 -16.91 7.35
C VAL A 287 3.25 -16.07 6.07
N LYS A 288 4.44 -15.63 5.60
CA LYS A 288 4.56 -14.85 4.36
C LYS A 288 4.24 -15.65 3.10
N LEU A 289 4.52 -16.96 3.10
CA LEU A 289 4.17 -17.89 2.01
C LEU A 289 2.72 -18.37 2.05
N GLY A 290 1.92 -17.93 3.03
CA GLY A 290 0.55 -18.40 3.20
C GLY A 290 0.43 -19.84 3.73
N ASP A 291 1.52 -20.50 4.11
CA ASP A 291 1.50 -21.84 4.72
C ASP A 291 1.32 -21.73 6.24
N TYR A 292 0.11 -21.32 6.62
CA TYR A 292 -0.24 -21.03 8.01
C TYR A 292 -0.25 -22.27 8.90
N THR A 293 -0.55 -23.44 8.34
CA THR A 293 -0.53 -24.72 9.06
C THR A 293 0.89 -25.03 9.53
N LYS A 294 1.89 -24.96 8.64
CA LYS A 294 3.29 -25.17 9.05
C LYS A 294 3.80 -24.10 10.00
N ALA A 295 3.42 -22.84 9.80
CA ALA A 295 3.76 -21.77 10.75
C ALA A 295 3.24 -22.10 12.17
N TYR A 296 2.00 -22.55 12.28
CA TYR A 296 1.37 -22.91 13.54
C TYR A 296 1.89 -24.20 14.15
N GLU A 297 2.27 -25.19 13.34
CA GLU A 297 2.94 -26.40 13.80
C GLU A 297 4.31 -26.10 14.43
N LEU A 298 5.06 -25.16 13.86
CA LEU A 298 6.38 -24.76 14.36
C LEU A 298 6.30 -23.97 15.67
N ASP A 299 5.30 -23.10 15.80
CA ASP A 299 5.02 -22.35 17.03
C ASP A 299 3.52 -22.13 17.18
N LYS A 300 2.90 -22.82 18.15
CA LYS A 300 1.47 -22.70 18.45
C LYS A 300 1.08 -21.30 18.95
N LYS A 301 2.04 -20.44 19.33
CA LYS A 301 1.76 -19.04 19.70
C LYS A 301 1.72 -18.09 18.49
N SER A 302 1.92 -18.62 17.29
CA SER A 302 1.89 -17.83 16.05
C SER A 302 0.48 -17.58 15.52
N ASP A 303 -0.55 -18.20 16.10
CA ASP A 303 -1.95 -18.01 15.72
C ASP A 303 -2.36 -16.54 15.65
N LYS A 304 -2.06 -15.77 16.71
CA LYS A 304 -2.32 -14.33 16.74
C LYS A 304 -1.68 -13.62 15.56
N LYS A 305 -0.43 -13.94 15.23
CA LYS A 305 0.31 -13.32 14.12
C LYS A 305 -0.30 -13.70 12.77
N ILE A 306 -0.63 -14.97 12.57
CA ILE A 306 -1.27 -15.49 11.36
C ILE A 306 -2.58 -14.73 11.10
N ILE A 307 -3.44 -14.68 12.10
CA ILE A 307 -4.79 -14.14 11.98
C ILE A 307 -4.76 -12.62 11.81
N GLN A 308 -3.90 -11.92 12.56
CA GLN A 308 -3.69 -10.48 12.36
C GLN A 308 -3.16 -10.15 10.95
N SER A 309 -2.29 -11.00 10.39
CA SER A 309 -1.79 -10.81 9.03
C SER A 309 -2.89 -10.96 7.99
N LEU A 310 -3.66 -12.05 8.07
CA LEU A 310 -4.79 -12.30 7.18
C LEU A 310 -5.85 -11.20 7.28
N TYR A 311 -6.18 -10.79 8.50
CA TYR A 311 -7.19 -9.76 8.75
C TYR A 311 -6.80 -8.42 8.12
N LYS A 312 -5.55 -7.99 8.30
CA LYS A 312 -5.02 -6.76 7.71
C LYS A 312 -4.97 -6.78 6.19
N GLN A 313 -4.90 -7.97 5.59
CA GLN A 313 -4.94 -8.16 4.13
C GLN A 313 -6.38 -8.23 3.59
N GLY A 314 -7.40 -8.16 4.45
CA GLY A 314 -8.81 -8.30 4.06
C GLY A 314 -9.24 -9.74 3.76
N GLU A 315 -8.39 -10.72 4.06
CA GLU A 315 -8.55 -12.13 3.69
C GLU A 315 -9.45 -12.89 4.69
N THR A 316 -10.63 -12.35 4.97
CA THR A 316 -11.56 -12.88 5.98
C THR A 316 -12.07 -14.28 5.64
N GLU A 317 -12.34 -14.58 4.36
CA GLU A 317 -12.71 -15.92 3.90
C GLU A 317 -11.62 -16.97 4.19
N LYS A 318 -10.34 -16.58 4.09
CA LYS A 318 -9.24 -17.48 4.45
C LYS A 318 -9.22 -17.74 5.94
N ILE A 319 -9.52 -16.75 6.79
CA ILE A 319 -9.63 -16.94 8.25
C ILE A 319 -10.76 -17.91 8.59
N GLU A 320 -11.93 -17.79 7.95
CA GLU A 320 -13.08 -18.68 8.16
C GLU A 320 -12.74 -20.14 7.84
N ASN A 321 -12.00 -20.37 6.76
CA ASN A 321 -11.60 -21.70 6.30
C ASN A 321 -10.32 -22.23 6.96
N LEU A 322 -9.59 -21.39 7.69
CA LEU A 322 -8.32 -21.77 8.33
C LEU A 322 -8.55 -22.81 9.44
N ASP A 323 -7.74 -23.86 9.49
CA ASP A 323 -7.78 -24.85 10.58
C ASP A 323 -6.47 -24.82 11.38
N LEU A 324 -6.54 -24.26 12.59
CA LEU A 324 -5.44 -24.26 13.56
C LEU A 324 -5.92 -24.98 14.84
N PRO A 325 -5.75 -26.31 14.95
CA PRO A 325 -6.28 -27.08 16.07
C PRO A 325 -5.80 -26.58 17.43
N GLY A 326 -6.73 -26.17 18.28
CA GLY A 326 -6.46 -25.66 19.63
C GLY A 326 -6.13 -24.17 19.73
N SER A 327 -6.34 -23.38 18.66
CA SER A 327 -6.20 -21.92 18.74
C SER A 327 -7.50 -21.26 19.24
N ASP A 328 -7.47 -20.80 20.48
CA ASP A 328 -8.55 -19.98 21.05
C ASP A 328 -8.71 -18.65 20.31
N TYR A 329 -7.58 -18.05 19.89
CA TYR A 329 -7.59 -16.78 19.16
C TYR A 329 -8.29 -16.94 17.79
N LEU A 330 -8.08 -18.04 17.07
CA LEU A 330 -8.81 -18.36 15.84
C LEU A 330 -10.29 -18.57 16.12
N ALA A 331 -10.63 -19.34 17.16
CA ALA A 331 -12.01 -19.62 17.50
C ALA A 331 -12.78 -18.33 17.81
N ASP A 332 -12.19 -17.42 18.58
CA ASP A 332 -12.79 -16.13 18.89
C ASP A 332 -12.90 -15.25 17.63
N PHE A 333 -11.89 -15.22 16.77
CA PHE A 333 -11.97 -14.48 15.51
C PHE A 333 -13.08 -15.01 14.58
N LYS A 334 -13.24 -16.34 14.47
CA LYS A 334 -14.32 -16.94 13.69
C LYS A 334 -15.69 -16.63 14.26
N LYS A 335 -15.86 -16.61 15.59
CA LYS A 335 -17.11 -16.15 16.21
C LYS A 335 -17.42 -14.71 15.82
N ILE A 336 -16.42 -13.83 15.81
CA ILE A 336 -16.60 -12.43 15.38
C ILE A 336 -17.03 -12.36 13.92
N LEU A 337 -16.43 -13.15 13.02
CA LEU A 337 -16.82 -13.10 11.60
C LEU A 337 -18.20 -13.69 11.34
N ALA A 338 -18.63 -14.68 12.13
CA ALA A 338 -19.84 -15.46 11.86
C ALA A 338 -21.02 -15.22 12.83
N TYR A 339 -20.90 -14.35 13.85
CA TYR A 339 -21.97 -14.22 14.86
C TYR A 339 -23.29 -13.78 14.24
N ASP A 340 -24.39 -14.39 14.67
CA ASP A 340 -25.74 -13.98 14.29
C ASP A 340 -26.46 -13.22 15.41
N ASN A 341 -26.08 -13.49 16.66
CA ASN A 341 -26.59 -12.81 17.84
C ASN A 341 -25.44 -12.12 18.59
N SER A 342 -25.68 -10.89 19.06
CA SER A 342 -24.71 -10.13 19.87
C SER A 342 -24.28 -10.86 21.14
N THR A 343 -25.12 -11.75 21.69
CA THR A 343 -24.76 -12.61 22.83
C THR A 343 -23.57 -13.53 22.56
N ASP A 344 -23.34 -13.91 21.30
CA ASP A 344 -22.25 -14.83 20.92
C ASP A 344 -20.87 -14.17 21.04
N ILE A 345 -20.83 -12.84 20.97
CA ILE A 345 -19.61 -12.03 21.05
C ILE A 345 -19.57 -11.11 22.27
N GLU A 346 -20.61 -11.11 23.12
CA GLU A 346 -20.74 -10.21 24.28
C GLU A 346 -19.52 -10.28 25.20
N TYR A 347 -19.05 -11.48 25.51
CA TYR A 347 -17.85 -11.67 26.32
C TYR A 347 -16.61 -10.98 25.71
N LEU A 348 -16.43 -11.07 24.39
CA LEU A 348 -15.30 -10.47 23.69
C LEU A 348 -15.41 -8.95 23.67
N VAL A 349 -16.62 -8.41 23.46
CA VAL A 349 -16.91 -6.97 23.52
C VAL A 349 -16.57 -6.39 24.90
N GLN A 350 -16.87 -7.12 25.98
CA GLN A 350 -16.68 -6.63 27.35
C GLN A 350 -15.24 -6.77 27.86
N THR A 351 -14.53 -7.83 27.44
CA THR A 351 -13.27 -8.23 28.09
C THR A 351 -12.02 -8.08 27.22
N SER A 352 -12.17 -8.02 25.90
CA SER A 352 -11.00 -8.00 25.01
C SER A 352 -10.25 -6.68 25.11
N THR A 353 -8.94 -6.78 25.31
CA THR A 353 -8.01 -5.65 25.21
C THR A 353 -7.12 -5.74 23.97
N ASP A 354 -7.38 -6.71 23.09
CA ASP A 354 -6.64 -6.86 21.85
C ASP A 354 -7.20 -5.93 20.78
N THR A 355 -6.37 -5.00 20.30
CA THR A 355 -6.77 -4.01 19.31
C THR A 355 -7.37 -4.66 18.06
N THR A 356 -6.80 -5.76 17.53
CA THR A 356 -7.32 -6.39 16.31
C THR A 356 -8.67 -7.07 16.54
N ILE A 357 -8.86 -7.68 17.71
CA ILE A 357 -10.17 -8.24 18.08
C ILE A 357 -11.23 -7.14 18.16
N VAL A 358 -10.90 -6.02 18.80
CA VAL A 358 -11.82 -4.87 18.92
C VAL A 358 -12.12 -4.28 17.54
N GLU A 359 -11.11 -4.13 16.69
CA GLU A 359 -11.29 -3.70 15.30
C GLU A 359 -12.22 -4.63 14.51
N ALA A 360 -12.06 -5.95 14.63
CA ALA A 360 -12.92 -6.93 13.97
C ALA A 360 -14.36 -6.90 14.49
N LEU A 361 -14.54 -6.71 15.80
CA LEU A 361 -15.87 -6.54 16.39
C LEU A 361 -16.57 -5.29 15.83
N ILE A 362 -15.85 -4.17 15.70
CA ILE A 362 -16.38 -2.94 15.14
C ILE A 362 -16.75 -3.15 13.67
N ASP A 363 -15.81 -3.64 12.87
CA ASP A 363 -15.99 -3.78 11.42
C ASP A 363 -17.20 -4.69 11.12
N GLN A 364 -17.37 -5.79 11.87
CA GLN A 364 -18.50 -6.68 11.69
C GLN A 364 -19.82 -6.09 12.23
N ALA A 365 -19.82 -5.44 13.40
CA ALA A 365 -21.03 -4.81 13.95
C ALA A 365 -21.56 -3.69 13.04
N VAL A 366 -20.66 -2.88 12.48
CA VAL A 366 -21.03 -1.85 11.50
C VAL A 366 -21.58 -2.50 10.24
N LYS A 367 -20.90 -3.53 9.70
CA LYS A 367 -21.37 -4.25 8.50
C LYS A 367 -22.75 -4.87 8.66
N LYS A 368 -23.06 -5.42 9.84
CA LYS A 368 -24.37 -6.01 10.18
C LYS A 368 -25.41 -4.99 10.63
N LYS A 369 -25.06 -3.70 10.75
CA LYS A 369 -25.89 -2.65 11.36
C LYS A 369 -26.37 -3.01 12.78
N ASP A 370 -25.53 -3.68 13.58
CA ASP A 370 -25.86 -4.10 14.95
C ASP A 370 -25.65 -2.96 15.96
N ILE A 371 -26.69 -2.14 16.11
CA ILE A 371 -26.68 -0.94 16.97
C ILE A 371 -26.39 -1.25 18.45
N PRO A 372 -27.02 -2.25 19.10
CA PRO A 372 -26.70 -2.61 20.49
C PRO A 372 -25.22 -2.94 20.71
N THR A 373 -24.61 -3.71 19.79
CA THR A 373 -23.20 -4.07 19.88
C THR A 373 -22.30 -2.85 19.71
N VAL A 374 -22.58 -1.97 18.73
CA VAL A 374 -21.84 -0.71 18.53
C VAL A 374 -21.90 0.18 19.77
N LYS A 375 -23.09 0.37 20.37
CA LYS A 375 -23.25 1.16 21.60
C LYS A 375 -22.42 0.58 22.75
N THR A 376 -22.41 -0.75 22.88
CA THR A 376 -21.63 -1.45 23.92
C THR A 376 -20.13 -1.28 23.71
N ILE A 377 -19.63 -1.50 22.50
CA ILE A 377 -18.20 -1.31 22.16
C ILE A 377 -17.77 0.12 22.49
N ARG A 378 -18.55 1.13 22.10
CA ARG A 378 -18.24 2.54 22.38
C ARG A 378 -18.23 2.83 23.88
N GLN A 379 -19.23 2.36 24.63
CA GLN A 379 -19.27 2.53 26.08
C GLN A 379 -18.07 1.88 26.79
N VAL A 380 -17.70 0.66 26.39
CA VAL A 380 -16.53 -0.05 26.92
C VAL A 380 -15.25 0.72 26.60
N SER A 381 -15.09 1.20 25.37
CA SER A 381 -13.91 1.95 24.93
C SER A 381 -13.71 3.25 25.73
N ILE A 382 -14.80 4.02 25.93
CA ILE A 382 -14.79 5.24 26.74
C ILE A 382 -14.43 4.93 28.20
N THR A 383 -15.00 3.87 28.76
CA THR A 383 -14.84 3.52 30.18
C THR A 383 -13.43 2.99 30.47
N GLN A 384 -12.88 2.17 29.58
CA GLN A 384 -11.61 1.51 29.79
C GLN A 384 -10.40 2.42 29.52
N LYS A 385 -10.55 3.54 28.78
CA LYS A 385 -9.49 4.54 28.46
C LYS A 385 -8.13 3.95 28.01
N LYS A 386 -8.12 2.72 27.51
CA LYS A 386 -6.90 1.92 27.29
C LYS A 386 -6.74 1.43 25.86
N LEU A 387 -7.77 1.59 25.03
CA LEU A 387 -7.79 1.08 23.66
C LEU A 387 -7.68 2.24 22.69
N ALA A 388 -6.56 2.31 21.99
CA ALA A 388 -6.42 3.15 20.81
C ALA A 388 -7.18 2.46 19.67
N ILE A 389 -8.39 2.94 19.37
CA ILE A 389 -9.17 2.51 18.21
C ILE A 389 -8.81 3.46 17.07
N ASP A 390 -8.61 2.91 15.88
CA ASP A 390 -8.40 3.69 14.67
C ASP A 390 -9.53 4.75 14.48
N PRO A 391 -9.19 6.04 14.25
CA PRO A 391 -10.17 7.11 14.09
C PRO A 391 -11.25 6.81 13.05
N LYS A 392 -10.90 6.15 11.93
CA LYS A 392 -11.88 5.83 10.87
C LYS A 392 -12.95 4.88 11.37
N ARG A 393 -12.57 3.87 12.15
CA ARG A 393 -13.52 2.93 12.76
C ARG A 393 -14.42 3.58 13.80
N GLN A 394 -13.87 4.54 14.57
CA GLN A 394 -14.69 5.34 15.48
C GLN A 394 -15.72 6.18 14.70
N ILE A 395 -15.29 6.80 13.60
CA ILE A 395 -16.17 7.56 12.71
C ILE A 395 -17.25 6.65 12.09
N SER A 396 -16.92 5.45 11.62
CA SER A 396 -17.91 4.50 11.06
C SER A 396 -18.98 4.08 12.07
N MET A 397 -18.60 3.87 13.34
CA MET A 397 -19.58 3.64 14.41
C MET A 397 -20.48 4.85 14.64
N ILE A 398 -19.90 6.05 14.69
CA ILE A 398 -20.66 7.30 14.87
C ILE A 398 -21.66 7.50 13.73
N ASP A 399 -21.25 7.27 12.50
CA ASP A 399 -22.10 7.44 11.32
C ASP A 399 -23.29 6.50 11.35
N LEU A 400 -23.07 5.23 11.71
CA LEU A 400 -24.15 4.26 11.86
C LEU A 400 -25.13 4.63 12.99
N LEU A 401 -24.63 5.18 14.11
CA LEU A 401 -25.49 5.65 15.20
C LEU A 401 -26.34 6.87 14.81
N ILE A 402 -25.77 7.81 14.05
CA ILE A 402 -26.50 8.97 13.53
C ILE A 402 -27.56 8.55 12.51
N GLU A 403 -27.23 7.59 11.62
CA GLU A 403 -28.19 6.99 10.68
C GLU A 403 -29.36 6.37 11.45
N ASN A 404 -29.09 5.51 12.44
CA ASN A 404 -30.13 4.90 13.27
C ASN A 404 -31.00 5.94 14.01
N ASN A 405 -30.40 6.96 14.60
CA ASN A 405 -31.15 8.02 15.29
C ASN A 405 -32.06 8.79 14.30
N SER A 406 -31.62 8.96 13.06
CA SER A 406 -32.43 9.60 12.01
C SER A 406 -33.60 8.71 11.58
N GLU A 407 -33.38 7.39 11.46
CA GLU A 407 -34.44 6.41 11.19
C GLU A 407 -35.46 6.32 12.35
N GLU A 408 -34.99 6.34 13.60
CA GLU A 408 -35.85 6.37 14.79
C GLU A 408 -36.73 7.62 14.81
N LEU A 409 -36.17 8.79 14.51
CA LEU A 409 -36.94 10.03 14.35
C LEU A 409 -38.01 9.88 13.26
N GLU A 410 -37.64 9.39 12.08
CA GLU A 410 -38.59 9.23 10.98
C GLU A 410 -39.73 8.27 11.33
N ASN A 411 -39.42 7.14 11.96
CA ASN A 411 -40.40 6.15 12.40
C ASN A 411 -41.33 6.71 13.48
N MET A 412 -40.80 7.49 14.42
CA MET A 412 -41.58 8.14 15.48
C MET A 412 -42.60 9.13 14.93
N TYR A 413 -42.26 9.89 13.88
CA TYR A 413 -43.19 10.81 13.23
C TYR A 413 -44.23 10.08 12.36
N LYS A 414 -43.94 8.87 11.89
CA LYS A 414 -44.90 7.99 11.18
C LYS A 414 -45.87 7.28 12.12
N ASP A 415 -45.50 7.09 13.39
CA ASP A 415 -46.37 6.42 14.38
C ASP A 415 -47.43 7.39 14.94
N ASN A 416 -48.68 7.16 14.55
CA ASN A 416 -49.83 7.96 14.98
C ASN A 416 -50.33 7.64 16.39
N SER A 417 -49.78 6.61 17.05
CA SER A 417 -50.16 6.20 18.41
C SER A 417 -49.42 6.96 19.52
N LEU A 418 -48.29 7.58 19.18
CA LEU A 418 -47.49 8.41 20.09
C LEU A 418 -48.10 9.81 20.23
N ASN A 419 -48.23 10.31 21.47
CA ASN A 419 -48.70 11.67 21.72
C ASN A 419 -47.61 12.72 21.43
N ASP A 420 -48.01 13.96 21.15
CA ASP A 420 -47.11 15.02 20.69
C ASP A 420 -46.04 15.40 21.72
N ASP A 421 -46.35 15.34 23.01
CA ASP A 421 -45.42 15.66 24.09
C ASP A 421 -44.29 14.62 24.19
N LEU A 422 -44.61 13.34 24.04
CA LEU A 422 -43.65 12.25 24.05
C LEU A 422 -42.76 12.27 22.80
N LYS A 423 -43.36 12.54 21.62
CA LYS A 423 -42.60 12.77 20.38
C LYS A 423 -41.59 13.90 20.55
N LYS A 424 -42.04 15.04 21.08
CA LYS A 424 -41.17 16.21 21.29
C LYS A 424 -40.01 15.90 22.23
N LYS A 425 -40.26 15.14 23.31
CA LYS A 425 -39.20 14.74 24.24
C LYS A 425 -38.17 13.84 23.57
N GLN A 426 -38.62 12.75 22.93
CA GLN A 426 -37.72 11.81 22.28
C GLN A 426 -36.95 12.45 21.11
N THR A 427 -37.58 13.37 20.36
CA THR A 427 -36.89 14.15 19.33
C THR A 427 -35.75 14.96 19.90
N ASN A 428 -35.96 15.66 21.04
CA ASN A 428 -34.89 16.43 21.67
C ASN A 428 -33.74 15.53 22.14
N ASP A 429 -34.06 14.38 22.75
CA ASP A 429 -33.07 13.43 23.26
C ASP A 429 -32.18 12.90 22.11
N LEU A 430 -32.78 12.50 20.98
CA LEU A 430 -32.05 12.01 19.80
C LEU A 430 -31.22 13.11 19.11
N LEU A 431 -31.72 14.35 19.06
CA LEU A 431 -30.97 15.49 18.50
C LEU A 431 -29.78 15.87 19.38
N GLU A 432 -29.91 15.79 20.70
CA GLU A 432 -28.80 16.01 21.64
C GLU A 432 -27.72 14.93 21.50
N GLU A 433 -28.11 13.67 21.36
CA GLU A 433 -27.19 12.57 21.07
C GLU A 433 -26.47 12.79 19.74
N ASN A 434 -27.18 13.13 18.66
CA ASN A 434 -26.59 13.42 17.35
C ASN A 434 -25.60 14.59 17.39
N ASN A 435 -25.92 15.67 18.10
CA ASN A 435 -24.99 16.81 18.25
C ASN A 435 -23.70 16.41 18.98
N THR A 436 -23.81 15.54 19.99
CA THR A 436 -22.65 15.00 20.71
C THR A 436 -21.79 14.13 19.80
N LEU A 437 -22.43 13.21 19.07
CA LEU A 437 -21.76 12.31 18.11
C LEU A 437 -21.07 13.10 16.97
N LEU A 438 -21.74 14.13 16.42
CA LEU A 438 -21.17 14.99 15.39
C LEU A 438 -19.95 15.77 15.90
N SER A 439 -20.01 16.27 17.13
CA SER A 439 -18.89 16.99 17.73
C SER A 439 -17.66 16.10 17.87
N GLU A 440 -17.85 14.86 18.35
CA GLU A 440 -16.77 13.86 18.45
C GLU A 440 -16.23 13.48 17.06
N LYS A 441 -17.11 13.30 16.05
CA LYS A 441 -16.68 13.03 14.68
C LYS A 441 -15.80 14.16 14.12
N ILE A 442 -16.15 15.42 14.40
CA ILE A 442 -15.34 16.59 13.99
C ILE A 442 -13.97 16.57 14.67
N GLU A 443 -13.90 16.27 15.96
CA GLU A 443 -12.63 16.16 16.69
C GLU A 443 -11.75 15.04 16.10
N LEU A 444 -12.32 13.86 15.85
CA LEU A 444 -11.61 12.74 15.24
C LEU A 444 -11.12 13.06 13.82
N THR A 445 -11.95 13.72 13.01
CA THR A 445 -11.59 14.10 11.63
C THR A 445 -10.50 15.18 11.60
N ASN A 446 -10.44 16.06 12.60
CA ASN A 446 -9.37 17.06 12.72
C ASN A 446 -8.08 16.43 13.25
N ALA A 447 -8.15 15.47 14.16
CA ALA A 447 -6.98 14.72 14.63
C ALA A 447 -6.34 13.84 13.53
N GLU A 448 -7.07 13.47 12.47
CA GLU A 448 -6.50 12.81 11.29
C GLU A 448 -5.69 13.75 10.37
N LYS A 449 -5.80 15.07 10.56
CA LYS A 449 -5.10 16.09 9.76
C LYS A 449 -3.77 16.55 10.37
N ASP A 450 -3.57 16.29 11.67
CA ASP A 450 -2.34 16.56 12.43
C ASP A 450 -1.42 15.33 12.47
#